data_AF-A0A4Y2T7S4-F1
#
_entry.id   AF-A0A4Y2T7S4-F1
#
_cell.length_a   1.000
_cell.length_b   1.000
_cell.length_c   1.000
_cell.angle_alpha   90.00
_cell.angle_beta   90.00
_cell.angle_gamma   90.00
#
_symmetry.space_group_name_H-M   'P 1'
#
loop_
_entity.id
_entity.type
_entity.pdbx_description
1 polymer ?
#
loop_
_entity_poly.entity_id
_entity_poly.type
_entity_poly.pdbx_seq_one_letter_code
_entity_poly.pdbx_strand_id
1 'polypeptide(L)'
;MDSSLLEITIRQFIKFIQRFPRPGKTRNFFVAVSLDIKSAYDSVHVDDLILKCLQLETHLKACNVIQTASLRIALGVPIWTPDVILLKLAGQEILSGKIKRLAIQFFIKQIATQPFSALFHTPDKIFSQLVEKDAESLRITFRNLNCIPDHIISLPIFPYSNPNVCEIFLKDFYFQNKELPSSIISSDFIECIQTFFPNHFIIATDGFKSHCHTSIAGFSCLKQFCYRIHPLNAVFTAEVLAICQALDELVIPETDILILSDSFPALSSLKNIFFHSPKVIQRLATKIHIRKNLNKKIALLWVPGHSGVSWNEKADSIAKQVSDFSPYIDWIASEDILSHLKKQSFQITEENYHKSKYQLLIGNTPDILTISKWTGNRVQDRLIARIISKTITTPGLLSRFNLHPDSLCRVCNEINDISHILLRCQKYASVRVTLWRKLNIVSANITYNVLLSHVLVNKNHLLIFVQTLKYFDIDQLHPFGNKCFGSIVSSPFRSPLNYR
;
A
#
# COMPACT_ATOMS: atom_id res chain seq x y z
N MET A 1 14.39 -7.54 -4.58
CA MET A 1 14.38 -7.80 -6.03
C MET A 1 13.24 -6.99 -6.64
N ASP A 2 13.54 -5.77 -7.07
CA ASP A 2 12.61 -4.89 -7.80
C ASP A 2 13.37 -3.74 -8.51
N SER A 3 14.71 -3.86 -8.63
CA SER A 3 15.50 -2.79 -9.26
C SER A 3 15.43 -2.89 -10.78
N SER A 4 15.47 -4.08 -11.39
CA SER A 4 15.64 -4.19 -12.84
C SER A 4 14.43 -3.68 -13.65
N LEU A 5 13.19 -3.94 -13.25
CA LEU A 5 12.01 -3.47 -13.98
C LEU A 5 11.77 -1.97 -13.76
N LEU A 6 11.95 -1.50 -12.53
CA LEU A 6 11.87 -0.08 -12.19
C LEU A 6 12.99 0.71 -12.86
N GLU A 7 14.23 0.20 -12.85
CA GLU A 7 15.41 0.81 -13.46
C GLU A 7 15.35 0.80 -14.99
N ILE A 8 14.78 -0.23 -15.62
CA ILE A 8 14.52 -0.23 -17.06
C ILE A 8 13.39 0.74 -17.41
N THR A 9 12.35 0.85 -16.57
CA THR A 9 11.28 1.84 -16.75
C THR A 9 11.85 3.26 -16.59
N ILE A 10 12.72 3.50 -15.60
CA ILE A 10 13.51 4.73 -15.42
C ILE A 10 14.35 5.03 -16.67
N ARG A 11 15.16 4.07 -17.14
CA ARG A 11 16.07 4.28 -18.28
C ARG A 11 15.30 4.52 -19.59
N GLN A 12 14.17 3.83 -19.81
CA GLN A 12 13.31 4.04 -20.98
C GLN A 12 12.54 5.36 -20.89
N PHE A 13 12.11 5.74 -19.68
CA PHE A 13 11.44 7.00 -19.38
C PHE A 13 12.39 8.20 -19.56
N ILE A 14 13.64 8.10 -19.09
CA ILE A 14 14.70 9.09 -19.32
C ILE A 14 14.98 9.22 -20.82
N LYS A 15 15.10 8.10 -21.57
CA LYS A 15 15.27 8.13 -23.03
C LYS A 15 14.06 8.73 -23.77
N PHE A 16 12.85 8.51 -23.28
CA PHE A 16 11.62 9.09 -23.83
C PHE A 16 11.55 10.60 -23.60
N ILE A 17 11.89 11.05 -22.39
CA ILE A 17 12.01 12.47 -22.04
C ILE A 17 13.14 13.15 -22.81
N GLN A 18 14.23 12.42 -23.09
CA GLN A 18 15.36 12.89 -23.89
C GLN A 18 14.99 13.24 -25.34
N ARG A 19 13.85 12.74 -25.85
CA ARG A 19 13.33 13.04 -27.19
C ARG A 19 12.46 14.31 -27.28
N PHE A 20 12.12 14.94 -26.15
CA PHE A 20 11.42 16.24 -26.16
C PHE A 20 12.42 17.39 -26.29
N PRO A 21 12.25 18.34 -27.24
CA PRO A 21 13.20 19.41 -27.51
C PRO A 21 13.00 20.64 -26.60
N ARG A 22 12.76 20.46 -25.30
CA ARG A 22 12.62 21.57 -24.33
C ARG A 22 13.73 21.55 -23.28
N PRO A 23 14.30 22.72 -22.92
CA PRO A 23 15.48 22.81 -22.06
C PRO A 23 15.14 22.53 -20.59
N GLY A 24 16.19 22.32 -19.79
CA GLY A 24 16.21 21.77 -18.44
C GLY A 24 15.28 22.39 -17.38
N LYS A 25 15.17 21.68 -16.25
CA LYS A 25 14.18 21.75 -15.15
C LYS A 25 12.93 20.89 -15.35
N THR A 26 12.21 21.00 -16.48
CA THR A 26 11.01 20.17 -16.75
C THR A 26 11.27 18.67 -16.86
N ARG A 27 12.44 18.26 -17.37
CA ARG A 27 12.82 16.83 -17.40
C ARG A 27 12.92 16.20 -16.01
N ASN A 28 13.54 16.89 -15.06
CA ASN A 28 13.71 16.39 -13.69
C ASN A 28 12.36 16.31 -12.96
N PHE A 29 11.45 17.25 -13.26
CA PHE A 29 10.07 17.24 -12.76
C PHE A 29 9.27 16.00 -13.21
N PHE A 30 9.39 15.59 -14.47
CA PHE A 30 8.68 14.41 -14.97
C PHE A 30 9.21 13.08 -14.42
N VAL A 31 10.53 12.98 -14.21
CA VAL A 31 11.19 11.81 -13.62
C VAL A 31 10.76 11.59 -12.17
N ALA A 32 10.54 12.66 -11.40
CA ALA A 32 10.02 12.54 -10.04
C ALA A 32 8.60 11.95 -10.02
N VAL A 33 7.63 12.54 -10.72
CA VAL A 33 6.20 12.15 -10.62
C VAL A 33 5.92 10.70 -11.04
N SER A 34 6.69 10.15 -11.99
CA SER A 34 6.45 8.84 -12.59
C SER A 34 7.24 7.69 -11.96
N LEU A 35 8.23 7.97 -11.12
CA LEU A 35 8.97 6.96 -10.39
C LEU A 35 8.35 6.75 -9.02
N ASP A 36 8.27 5.50 -8.57
CA ASP A 36 7.98 5.24 -7.17
C ASP A 36 9.21 5.69 -6.37
N ILE A 37 9.11 6.93 -5.91
CA ILE A 37 10.05 7.79 -5.21
C ILE A 37 10.43 7.21 -3.83
N LYS A 38 10.61 5.90 -3.64
CA LYS A 38 10.97 5.40 -2.29
C LYS A 38 12.31 5.98 -1.78
N SER A 39 13.19 6.47 -2.66
CA SER A 39 14.43 7.19 -2.29
C SER A 39 14.45 8.70 -2.60
N ALA A 40 13.49 9.26 -3.34
CA ALA A 40 13.44 10.71 -3.58
C ALA A 40 12.47 11.44 -2.62
N TYR A 41 11.78 10.67 -1.74
CA TYR A 41 10.79 11.14 -0.77
C TYR A 41 11.41 11.95 0.37
N ASP A 42 12.74 11.93 0.49
CA ASP A 42 13.49 12.66 1.51
C ASP A 42 13.95 14.04 1.04
N SER A 43 13.57 14.46 -0.19
CA SER A 43 13.95 15.76 -0.74
C SER A 43 12.74 16.71 -0.87
N VAL A 44 12.83 17.86 -0.19
CA VAL A 44 11.88 18.99 -0.13
C VAL A 44 11.39 19.49 -1.50
N HIS A 45 11.98 19.04 -2.61
CA HIS A 45 11.70 19.49 -3.98
C HIS A 45 10.53 18.78 -4.69
N VAL A 46 10.07 17.61 -4.23
CA VAL A 46 8.89 16.95 -4.84
C VAL A 46 7.59 17.66 -4.46
N ASP A 47 7.58 18.34 -3.33
CA ASP A 47 6.37 18.90 -2.76
C ASP A 47 5.99 20.26 -3.38
N ASP A 48 6.96 21.12 -3.64
CA ASP A 48 6.81 22.33 -4.48
C ASP A 48 6.34 21.98 -5.90
N LEU A 49 6.70 20.79 -6.37
CA LEU A 49 6.34 20.30 -7.70
C LEU A 49 4.88 19.85 -7.75
N ILE A 50 4.38 19.17 -6.71
CA ILE A 50 2.96 18.81 -6.59
C ILE A 50 2.09 20.08 -6.58
N LEU A 51 2.50 21.11 -5.84
CA LEU A 51 1.82 22.40 -5.78
C LEU A 51 1.76 23.08 -7.17
N LYS A 52 2.87 23.06 -7.93
CA LYS A 52 2.89 23.56 -9.32
C LYS A 52 2.06 22.73 -10.29
N CYS A 53 1.97 21.41 -10.09
CA CYS A 53 1.13 20.53 -10.91
C CYS A 53 -0.37 20.72 -10.64
N LEU A 54 -0.76 21.09 -9.41
CA LEU A 54 -2.15 21.42 -9.08
C LEU A 54 -2.63 22.72 -9.74
N GLN A 55 -1.73 23.65 -10.04
CA GLN A 55 -2.04 24.98 -10.54
C GLN A 55 -2.36 25.05 -12.05
N LEU A 56 -2.15 23.98 -12.84
CA LEU A 56 -2.34 24.04 -14.30
C LEU A 56 -3.01 22.78 -14.91
N GLU A 57 -4.28 22.91 -15.32
CA GLU A 57 -5.07 21.84 -15.95
C GLU A 57 -4.48 21.31 -17.27
N THR A 58 -3.75 22.15 -18.02
CA THR A 58 -3.12 21.80 -19.30
C THR A 58 -2.00 20.76 -19.12
N HIS A 59 -1.33 20.74 -17.97
CA HIS A 59 -0.27 19.79 -17.67
C HIS A 59 -0.81 18.41 -17.27
N LEU A 60 -2.01 18.33 -16.69
CA LEU A 60 -2.62 17.06 -16.26
C LEU A 60 -2.87 16.12 -17.45
N LYS A 61 -3.35 16.66 -18.59
CA LYS A 61 -3.57 15.87 -19.82
C LYS A 61 -2.25 15.30 -20.34
N ALA A 62 -1.19 16.11 -20.39
CA ALA A 62 0.12 15.65 -20.82
C ALA A 62 0.69 14.58 -19.88
N CYS A 63 0.57 14.77 -18.57
CA CYS A 63 1.01 13.77 -17.58
C CYS A 63 0.21 12.47 -17.69
N ASN A 64 -1.10 12.53 -17.98
CA ASN A 64 -1.91 11.32 -18.18
C ASN A 64 -1.48 10.53 -19.43
N VAL A 65 -1.18 11.23 -20.53
CA VAL A 65 -0.62 10.61 -21.73
C VAL A 65 0.71 9.92 -21.42
N ILE A 66 1.56 10.55 -20.61
CA ILE A 66 2.85 9.98 -20.21
C ILE A 66 2.68 8.75 -19.30
N GLN A 67 1.78 8.81 -18.30
CA GLN A 67 1.49 7.68 -17.43
C GLN A 67 1.01 6.49 -18.26
N THR A 68 -0.02 6.68 -19.08
CA THR A 68 -0.62 5.61 -19.88
C THR A 68 0.36 5.05 -20.92
N ALA A 69 1.15 5.89 -21.60
CA ALA A 69 2.20 5.43 -22.50
C ALA A 69 3.26 4.57 -21.78
N SER A 70 3.71 5.02 -20.60
CA SER A 70 4.71 4.30 -19.80
C SER A 70 4.18 2.94 -19.34
N LEU A 71 2.94 2.89 -18.87
CA LEU A 71 2.30 1.63 -18.45
C LEU A 71 2.12 0.66 -19.61
N ARG A 72 1.77 1.15 -20.81
CA ARG A 72 1.65 0.30 -22.01
C ARG A 72 2.98 -0.35 -22.37
N ILE A 73 4.07 0.41 -22.32
CA ILE A 73 5.43 -0.09 -22.58
C ILE A 73 5.86 -1.11 -21.51
N ALA A 74 5.58 -0.80 -20.24
CA ALA A 74 5.91 -1.67 -19.11
C ALA A 74 5.21 -3.03 -19.23
N LEU A 75 3.87 -3.00 -19.38
CA LEU A 75 3.00 -4.18 -19.52
C LEU A 75 3.08 -4.85 -20.90
N GLY A 76 3.68 -4.18 -21.89
CA GLY A 76 3.76 -4.66 -23.27
C GLY A 76 2.41 -4.72 -23.99
N VAL A 77 1.39 -4.00 -23.53
CA VAL A 77 0.05 -3.98 -24.14
C VAL A 77 -0.03 -2.90 -25.25
N PRO A 78 -0.89 -3.05 -26.26
CA PRO A 78 -0.94 -2.12 -27.39
C PRO A 78 -1.53 -0.74 -27.04
N ILE A 79 -1.39 0.20 -27.97
CA ILE A 79 -1.87 1.59 -27.80
C ILE A 79 -3.39 1.72 -27.65
N TRP A 80 -4.15 0.77 -28.20
CA TRP A 80 -5.62 0.74 -28.11
C TRP A 80 -6.17 0.06 -26.86
N THR A 81 -5.33 -0.46 -25.95
CA THR A 81 -5.82 -1.01 -24.67
C THR A 81 -6.54 0.11 -23.89
N PRO A 82 -7.77 -0.07 -23.41
CA PRO A 82 -8.46 0.97 -22.64
C PRO A 82 -7.71 1.35 -21.36
N ASP A 83 -7.66 2.65 -21.02
CA ASP A 83 -6.93 3.14 -19.83
C ASP A 83 -7.43 2.54 -18.52
N VAL A 84 -8.74 2.25 -18.44
CA VAL A 84 -9.36 1.60 -17.27
C VAL A 84 -8.79 0.19 -17.05
N ILE A 85 -8.59 -0.58 -18.13
CA ILE A 85 -7.95 -1.91 -18.06
C ILE A 85 -6.46 -1.74 -17.71
N LEU A 86 -5.80 -0.76 -18.32
CA LEU A 86 -4.38 -0.49 -18.13
C LEU A 86 -4.04 -0.19 -16.66
N LEU A 87 -4.80 0.70 -16.02
CA LEU A 87 -4.62 1.07 -14.62
C LEU A 87 -4.92 -0.10 -13.68
N LYS A 88 -5.99 -0.86 -13.95
CA LYS A 88 -6.34 -2.08 -13.20
C LYS A 88 -5.22 -3.12 -13.29
N LEU A 89 -4.72 -3.41 -14.48
CA LEU A 89 -3.64 -4.38 -14.70
C LEU A 89 -2.33 -3.94 -14.07
N ALA A 90 -2.02 -2.64 -14.11
CA ALA A 90 -0.80 -2.11 -13.52
C ALA A 90 -0.88 -1.98 -11.99
N GLY A 91 -2.08 -2.10 -11.40
CA GLY A 91 -2.29 -1.77 -9.99
C GLY A 91 -1.88 -0.33 -9.70
N GLN A 92 -2.34 0.63 -10.51
CA GLN A 92 -1.97 2.04 -10.42
C GLN A 92 -3.18 2.93 -10.22
N GLU A 93 -3.01 4.00 -9.45
CA GLU A 93 -4.04 5.01 -9.24
C GLU A 93 -4.29 5.85 -10.50
N ILE A 94 -5.52 6.34 -10.64
CA ILE A 94 -5.83 7.42 -11.57
C ILE A 94 -4.99 8.65 -11.22
N LEU A 95 -4.30 9.23 -12.20
CA LEU A 95 -3.32 10.29 -11.99
C LEU A 95 -3.86 11.51 -11.23
N SER A 96 -5.07 11.97 -11.58
CA SER A 96 -5.69 13.12 -10.91
C SER A 96 -5.94 12.84 -9.43
N GLY A 97 -6.37 11.62 -9.09
CA GLY A 97 -6.53 11.16 -7.71
C GLY A 97 -5.17 11.05 -7.00
N LYS A 98 -4.16 10.50 -7.66
CA LYS A 98 -2.79 10.40 -7.13
C LYS A 98 -2.20 11.77 -6.79
N ILE A 99 -2.33 12.75 -7.68
CA ILE A 99 -1.83 14.12 -7.45
C ILE A 99 -2.52 14.77 -6.26
N LYS A 100 -3.86 14.71 -6.20
CA LYS A 100 -4.63 15.25 -5.06
C LYS A 100 -4.21 14.60 -3.74
N ARG A 101 -4.10 13.26 -3.72
CA ARG A 101 -3.65 12.52 -2.54
C ARG A 101 -2.24 12.92 -2.12
N LEU A 102 -1.31 13.02 -3.06
CA LEU A 102 0.08 13.39 -2.75
C LEU A 102 0.17 14.82 -2.20
N ALA A 103 -0.66 15.74 -2.69
CA ALA A 103 -0.74 17.10 -2.14
C ALA A 103 -1.26 17.11 -0.71
N ILE A 104 -2.36 16.40 -0.43
CA ILE A 104 -2.89 16.25 0.92
C ILE A 104 -1.84 15.60 1.84
N GLN A 105 -1.16 14.57 1.35
CA GLN A 105 -0.11 13.88 2.08
C GLN A 105 1.03 14.83 2.47
N PHE A 106 1.41 15.74 1.57
CA PHE A 106 2.39 16.77 1.90
C PHE A 106 1.92 17.63 3.08
N PHE A 107 0.72 18.20 3.02
CA PHE A 107 0.22 19.05 4.11
C PHE A 107 0.08 18.31 5.44
N ILE A 108 -0.40 17.07 5.43
CA ILE A 108 -0.49 16.23 6.64
C ILE A 108 0.91 15.97 7.22
N LYS A 109 1.92 15.72 6.38
CA LYS A 109 3.29 15.57 6.85
C LYS A 109 3.82 16.84 7.49
N GLN A 110 3.57 18.00 6.89
CA GLN A 110 3.99 19.29 7.45
C GLN A 110 3.32 19.59 8.80
N ILE A 111 2.02 19.27 8.93
CA ILE A 111 1.31 19.34 10.21
C ILE A 111 1.95 18.38 11.23
N ALA A 112 2.28 17.15 10.82
CA ALA A 112 2.93 16.21 11.72
C ALA A 112 4.36 16.61 12.11
N THR A 113 5.04 17.48 11.35
CA THR A 113 6.41 17.92 11.62
C THR A 113 6.49 19.34 12.20
N GLN A 114 5.40 19.93 12.70
CA GLN A 114 5.27 21.33 13.19
C GLN A 114 6.58 22.07 13.52
N PRO A 115 7.40 21.68 14.53
CA PRO A 115 8.59 22.45 14.92
C PRO A 115 9.73 22.44 13.89
N PHE A 116 9.69 21.57 12.88
CA PHE A 116 10.70 21.44 11.82
C PHE A 116 10.14 21.69 10.42
N SER A 117 8.85 22.03 10.33
CA SER A 117 8.19 22.27 9.05
C SER A 117 8.67 23.59 8.45
N ALA A 118 9.14 23.54 7.20
CA ALA A 118 9.48 24.76 6.46
C ALA A 118 8.27 25.70 6.27
N LEU A 119 7.04 25.18 6.39
CA LEU A 119 5.81 25.98 6.34
C LEU A 119 5.48 26.68 7.67
N PHE A 120 6.01 26.21 8.79
CA PHE A 120 5.66 26.71 10.13
C PHE A 120 6.85 27.32 10.90
N HIS A 121 8.09 27.24 10.37
CA HIS A 121 9.32 27.66 11.05
C HIS A 121 9.73 29.14 10.82
N THR A 122 8.83 30.06 10.47
CA THR A 122 9.16 31.50 10.54
C THR A 122 8.54 32.13 11.79
N PRO A 123 9.34 32.56 12.79
CA PRO A 123 8.86 33.21 14.01
C PRO A 123 8.06 34.50 13.73
N ASP A 124 8.32 35.12 12.58
CA ASP A 124 7.65 36.32 12.13
C ASP A 124 7.09 36.10 10.72
N LYS A 125 5.81 35.71 10.66
CA LYS A 125 4.98 35.57 9.45
C LYS A 125 5.52 34.60 8.40
N ILE A 126 4.70 33.63 8.03
CA ILE A 126 4.22 33.36 6.67
C ILE A 126 3.28 32.15 6.81
N PHE A 127 1.99 32.42 6.99
CA PHE A 127 1.02 31.55 6.33
C PHE A 127 1.33 31.73 4.85
N SER A 128 2.03 30.79 4.21
CA SER A 128 1.86 30.65 2.77
C SER A 128 0.39 30.30 2.62
N GLN A 129 -0.46 31.31 2.47
CA GLN A 129 -1.90 31.12 2.41
C GLN A 129 -2.14 30.13 1.29
N LEU A 130 -2.60 28.94 1.66
CA LEU A 130 -3.15 27.99 0.73
C LEU A 130 -4.11 28.78 -0.16
N VAL A 131 -4.03 28.57 -1.46
CA VAL A 131 -5.08 29.07 -2.35
C VAL A 131 -6.41 28.51 -1.82
N GLU A 132 -7.48 29.31 -1.80
CA GLU A 132 -8.75 28.91 -1.17
C GLU A 132 -9.23 27.54 -1.64
N LYS A 133 -8.99 27.20 -2.91
CA LYS A 133 -9.26 25.88 -3.49
C LYS A 133 -8.55 24.72 -2.77
N ASP A 134 -7.27 24.89 -2.45
CA ASP A 134 -6.46 23.86 -1.78
C ASP A 134 -6.79 23.79 -0.28
N ALA A 135 -7.05 24.94 0.34
CA ALA A 135 -7.56 25.02 1.71
C ALA A 135 -8.91 24.28 1.83
N GLU A 136 -9.82 24.51 0.91
CA GLU A 136 -11.11 23.83 0.87
C GLU A 136 -10.96 22.32 0.61
N SER A 137 -10.05 21.92 -0.29
CA SER A 137 -9.76 20.50 -0.50
C SER A 137 -9.24 19.82 0.76
N LEU A 138 -8.41 20.49 1.57
CA LEU A 138 -7.95 19.99 2.86
C LEU A 138 -9.10 19.93 3.87
N ARG A 139 -9.91 20.98 3.99
CA ARG A 139 -11.09 21.01 4.88
C ARG A 139 -12.05 19.87 4.57
N ILE A 140 -12.37 19.66 3.29
CA ILE A 140 -13.21 18.54 2.84
C ILE A 140 -12.57 17.20 3.21
N THR A 141 -11.25 17.07 3.06
CA THR A 141 -10.55 15.82 3.41
C THR A 141 -10.63 15.54 4.91
N PHE A 142 -10.33 16.51 5.75
CA PHE A 142 -10.44 16.41 7.21
C PHE A 142 -11.87 16.10 7.65
N ARG A 143 -12.86 16.75 7.02
CA ARG A 143 -14.28 16.47 7.24
C ARG A 143 -14.66 15.03 6.88
N ASN A 144 -14.20 14.53 5.73
CA ASN A 144 -14.46 13.15 5.31
C ASN A 144 -13.77 12.12 6.22
N LEU A 145 -12.63 12.50 6.83
CA LEU A 145 -11.90 11.67 7.79
C LEU A 145 -12.44 11.81 9.22
N ASN A 146 -13.42 12.69 9.48
CA ASN A 146 -13.93 13.04 10.81
C ASN A 146 -12.84 13.47 11.80
N CYS A 147 -11.84 14.23 11.34
CA CYS A 147 -10.78 14.75 12.20
C CYS A 147 -10.41 16.20 11.84
N ILE A 148 -9.66 16.86 12.73
CA ILE A 148 -9.09 18.21 12.49
C ILE A 148 -7.55 18.14 12.57
N PRO A 149 -6.81 19.15 12.07
CA PRO A 149 -5.35 19.15 12.12
C PRO A 149 -4.75 18.89 13.51
N ASP A 150 -5.35 19.42 14.58
CA ASP A 150 -4.86 19.31 15.96
C ASP A 150 -4.92 17.88 16.51
N HIS A 151 -5.70 17.01 15.87
CA HIS A 151 -5.79 15.59 16.21
C HIS A 151 -4.52 14.83 15.78
N ILE A 152 -3.73 15.37 14.84
CA ILE A 152 -2.54 14.70 14.31
C ILE A 152 -1.41 14.71 15.34
N ILE A 153 -0.85 13.53 15.63
CA ILE A 153 0.32 13.39 16.49
C ILE A 153 1.52 14.09 15.84
N SER A 154 1.98 15.17 16.47
CA SER A 154 3.15 15.92 16.04
C SER A 154 4.45 15.27 16.50
N LEU A 155 5.51 15.50 15.71
CA LEU A 155 6.87 15.16 16.06
C LEU A 155 7.29 15.99 17.29
N PRO A 156 7.86 15.36 18.33
CA PRO A 156 8.34 16.10 19.50
C PRO A 156 9.47 17.06 19.12
N ILE A 157 9.59 18.16 19.88
CA ILE A 157 10.62 19.20 19.68
C ILE A 157 12.04 18.61 19.74
N PHE A 158 12.24 17.57 20.55
CA PHE A 158 13.50 16.83 20.65
C PHE A 158 13.29 15.39 20.20
N PRO A 159 13.38 15.11 18.87
CA PRO A 159 13.20 13.77 18.35
C PRO A 159 14.37 12.86 18.73
N TYR A 160 14.05 11.62 19.09
CA TYR A 160 15.02 10.62 19.50
C TYR A 160 15.65 9.94 18.28
N SER A 161 16.97 9.80 18.34
CA SER A 161 17.73 9.02 17.36
C SER A 161 18.65 8.00 18.01
N ASN A 162 18.63 7.87 19.34
CA ASN A 162 19.47 6.93 20.08
C ASN A 162 18.66 5.69 20.47
N PRO A 163 19.09 4.47 20.07
CA PRO A 163 18.38 3.22 20.35
C PRO A 163 18.27 2.82 21.83
N ASN A 164 18.93 3.54 22.76
CA ASN A 164 18.93 3.20 24.19
C ASN A 164 17.91 4.00 25.02
N VAL A 165 16.65 4.09 24.55
CA VAL A 165 15.59 4.84 25.24
C VAL A 165 15.30 4.27 26.63
N CYS A 166 15.29 2.95 26.78
CA CYS A 166 15.03 2.18 28.02
C CYS A 166 15.41 0.71 27.83
N GLU A 167 15.33 -0.09 28.89
CA GLU A 167 15.52 -1.54 28.80
C GLU A 167 14.30 -2.16 28.12
N ILE A 168 14.54 -2.96 27.06
CA ILE A 168 13.48 -3.60 26.27
C ILE A 168 13.84 -5.06 26.04
N PHE A 169 13.04 -5.93 26.65
CA PHE A 169 13.18 -7.38 26.63
C PHE A 169 12.23 -7.99 25.60
N LEU A 170 12.77 -8.56 24.53
CA LEU A 170 11.99 -9.09 23.40
C LEU A 170 12.07 -10.61 23.28
N LYS A 171 13.23 -11.19 23.60
CA LYS A 171 13.54 -12.64 23.45
C LYS A 171 14.58 -13.08 24.50
N ASP A 172 14.57 -12.38 25.63
CA ASP A 172 15.58 -12.47 26.67
C ASP A 172 15.20 -13.53 27.72
N PHE A 173 13.93 -13.93 27.76
CA PHE A 173 13.39 -14.93 28.70
C PHE A 173 12.72 -16.11 27.97
N TYR A 174 12.68 -17.26 28.62
CA TYR A 174 12.21 -18.52 28.02
C TYR A 174 10.71 -18.48 27.66
N PHE A 175 9.86 -17.94 28.54
CA PHE A 175 8.41 -17.78 28.28
C PHE A 175 8.09 -16.96 27.01
N GLN A 176 9.06 -16.20 26.47
CA GLN A 176 8.89 -15.40 25.26
C GLN A 176 8.91 -16.26 23.97
N ASN A 177 9.03 -17.58 24.06
CA ASN A 177 8.80 -18.44 22.91
C ASN A 177 7.30 -18.78 22.75
N LYS A 178 6.65 -18.24 21.71
CA LYS A 178 5.24 -18.50 21.38
C LYS A 178 4.92 -19.95 21.05
N GLU A 179 5.92 -20.77 20.74
CA GLU A 179 5.73 -22.20 20.44
C GLU A 179 5.50 -23.03 21.71
N LEU A 180 5.74 -22.47 22.89
CA LEU A 180 5.54 -23.15 24.16
C LEU A 180 4.04 -23.25 24.51
N PRO A 181 3.63 -24.32 25.22
CA PRO A 181 2.31 -24.41 25.83
C PRO A 181 2.03 -23.23 26.79
N SER A 182 0.80 -22.72 26.76
CA SER A 182 0.38 -21.57 27.59
C SER A 182 0.59 -21.77 29.09
N SER A 183 0.46 -23.01 29.59
CA SER A 183 0.74 -23.32 31.00
C SER A 183 2.20 -23.07 31.37
N ILE A 184 3.14 -23.45 30.49
CA ILE A 184 4.58 -23.26 30.68
C ILE A 184 4.93 -21.77 30.60
N ILE A 185 4.37 -21.07 29.60
CA ILE A 185 4.56 -19.62 29.46
C ILE A 185 4.10 -18.89 30.73
N SER A 186 2.91 -19.24 31.25
CA SER A 186 2.35 -18.61 32.44
C SER A 186 3.19 -18.88 33.70
N SER A 187 3.64 -20.12 33.91
CA SER A 187 4.48 -20.45 35.07
C SER A 187 5.86 -19.81 35.02
N ASP A 188 6.53 -19.87 33.86
CA ASP A 188 7.87 -19.29 33.66
C ASP A 188 7.84 -17.75 33.71
N PHE A 189 6.76 -17.14 33.22
CA PHE A 189 6.53 -15.70 33.39
C PHE A 189 6.48 -15.29 34.87
N ILE A 190 5.73 -16.03 35.71
CA ILE A 190 5.63 -15.72 37.14
C ILE A 190 7.00 -15.79 37.81
N GLU A 191 7.75 -16.87 37.54
CA GLU A 191 9.12 -17.05 38.06
C GLU A 191 10.06 -15.94 37.61
N CYS A 192 9.99 -15.55 36.33
CA CYS A 192 10.77 -14.46 35.76
C CYS A 192 10.47 -13.12 36.45
N ILE A 193 9.19 -12.79 36.65
CA ILE A 193 8.79 -11.53 37.30
C ILE A 193 9.30 -11.49 38.75
N GLN A 194 9.18 -12.59 39.49
CA GLN A 194 9.65 -12.68 40.88
C GLN A 194 11.17 -12.60 40.98
N THR A 195 11.89 -13.16 40.01
CA THR A 195 13.36 -13.24 40.04
C THR A 195 14.02 -11.93 39.56
N PHE A 196 13.56 -11.38 38.44
CA PHE A 196 14.22 -10.26 37.77
C PHE A 196 13.56 -8.90 38.04
N PHE A 197 12.28 -8.89 38.41
CA PHE A 197 11.51 -7.66 38.60
C PHE A 197 10.76 -7.57 39.94
N PRO A 198 11.32 -8.03 41.10
CA PRO A 198 10.57 -8.18 42.35
C PRO A 198 9.98 -6.88 42.92
N ASN A 199 10.63 -5.74 42.66
CA ASN A 199 10.23 -4.42 43.17
C ASN A 199 9.62 -3.50 42.10
N HIS A 200 9.38 -4.01 40.89
CA HIS A 200 8.82 -3.18 39.82
C HIS A 200 7.30 -3.10 39.95
N PHE A 201 6.76 -1.91 39.70
CA PHE A 201 5.33 -1.70 39.52
C PHE A 201 4.93 -2.15 38.10
N ILE A 202 4.13 -3.21 38.05
CA ILE A 202 3.72 -3.86 36.80
C ILE A 202 2.50 -3.15 36.22
N ILE A 203 2.61 -2.82 34.94
CA ILE A 203 1.51 -2.28 34.14
C ILE A 203 1.40 -3.11 32.87
N ALA A 204 0.22 -3.62 32.55
CA ALA A 204 -0.06 -4.26 31.27
C ALA A 204 -0.83 -3.30 30.37
N THR A 205 -0.55 -3.31 29.08
CA THR A 205 -1.18 -2.45 28.08
C THR A 205 -1.56 -3.23 26.85
N ASP A 206 -2.67 -2.85 26.21
CA ASP A 206 -3.13 -3.48 24.98
C ASP A 206 -3.85 -2.48 24.07
N GLY A 207 -3.79 -2.72 22.75
CA GLY A 207 -4.45 -1.93 21.71
C GLY A 207 -5.38 -2.79 20.86
N PHE A 208 -6.68 -2.53 20.92
CA PHE A 208 -7.68 -3.29 20.17
C PHE A 208 -8.23 -2.53 18.96
N LYS A 209 -8.49 -3.26 17.86
CA LYS A 209 -9.19 -2.73 16.69
C LYS A 209 -10.25 -3.69 16.17
N SER A 210 -11.48 -3.22 16.07
CA SER A 210 -12.60 -3.87 15.39
C SER A 210 -12.98 -3.12 14.11
N HIS A 211 -14.09 -3.54 13.48
CA HIS A 211 -14.64 -2.83 12.33
C HIS A 211 -15.20 -1.44 12.72
N CYS A 212 -15.69 -1.30 13.95
CA CYS A 212 -16.39 -0.11 14.42
C CYS A 212 -15.52 0.77 15.33
N HIS A 213 -14.61 0.16 16.07
CA HIS A 213 -13.89 0.80 17.17
C HIS A 213 -12.40 0.55 17.09
N THR A 214 -11.63 1.50 17.60
CA THR A 214 -10.23 1.31 17.95
C THR A 214 -10.05 1.84 19.36
N SER A 215 -9.40 1.07 20.22
CA SER A 215 -9.31 1.35 21.65
C SER A 215 -7.92 1.03 22.18
N ILE A 216 -7.62 1.65 23.32
CA ILE A 216 -6.42 1.42 24.10
C ILE A 216 -6.83 1.11 25.52
N ALA A 217 -6.10 0.23 26.18
CA ALA A 217 -6.30 -0.10 27.57
C ALA A 217 -4.99 -0.23 28.33
N GLY A 218 -5.08 0.00 29.63
CA GLY A 218 -4.00 -0.27 30.56
C GLY A 218 -4.56 -0.78 31.87
N PHE A 219 -3.81 -1.68 32.49
CA PHE A 219 -4.16 -2.34 33.73
C PHE A 219 -2.96 -2.40 34.65
N SER A 220 -3.18 -2.05 35.91
CA SER A 220 -2.23 -2.20 37.02
C SER A 220 -2.98 -2.79 38.22
N CYS A 221 -2.28 -3.20 39.28
CA CYS A 221 -2.94 -3.68 40.49
C CYS A 221 -3.80 -2.62 41.20
N LEU A 222 -3.60 -1.32 40.91
CA LEU A 222 -4.32 -0.22 41.57
C LEU A 222 -5.43 0.37 40.71
N LYS A 223 -5.20 0.48 39.41
CA LYS A 223 -6.04 1.24 38.48
C LYS A 223 -6.06 0.60 37.10
N GLN A 224 -7.10 0.92 36.35
CA GLN A 224 -7.23 0.56 34.93
C GLN A 224 -7.82 1.74 34.15
N PHE A 225 -7.56 1.77 32.85
CA PHE A 225 -8.22 2.69 31.92
C PHE A 225 -8.62 1.97 30.64
N CYS A 226 -9.60 2.53 29.95
CA CYS A 226 -9.98 2.16 28.59
C CYS A 226 -10.42 3.42 27.85
N TYR A 227 -9.76 3.72 26.73
CA TYR A 227 -10.11 4.85 25.88
C TYR A 227 -10.41 4.39 24.46
N ARG A 228 -11.37 5.05 23.83
CA ARG A 228 -11.51 5.04 22.38
C ARG A 228 -10.48 5.97 21.76
N ILE A 229 -9.95 5.56 20.61
CA ILE A 229 -9.18 6.43 19.73
C ILE A 229 -9.80 6.43 18.34
N HIS A 230 -9.32 7.33 17.48
CA HIS A 230 -9.86 7.43 16.13
C HIS A 230 -9.73 6.11 15.35
N PRO A 231 -10.79 5.63 14.65
CA PRO A 231 -10.79 4.35 13.94
C PRO A 231 -9.82 4.27 12.75
N LEU A 232 -9.25 5.40 12.34
CA LEU A 232 -8.18 5.44 11.35
C LEU A 232 -6.89 4.84 11.88
N ASN A 233 -6.61 4.96 13.18
CA ASN A 233 -5.38 4.46 13.78
C ASN A 233 -5.24 2.95 13.56
N ALA A 234 -4.06 2.51 13.13
CA ALA A 234 -3.76 1.09 13.03
C ALA A 234 -3.64 0.47 14.42
N VAL A 235 -3.75 -0.86 14.51
CA VAL A 235 -3.49 -1.62 15.75
C VAL A 235 -2.13 -1.23 16.32
N PHE A 236 -1.10 -1.17 15.47
CA PHE A 236 0.25 -0.71 15.86
C PHE A 236 0.24 0.64 16.60
N THR A 237 -0.53 1.63 16.12
CA THR A 237 -0.64 2.93 16.76
C THR A 237 -1.39 2.84 18.08
N ALA A 238 -2.46 2.04 18.15
CA ALA A 238 -3.20 1.78 19.38
C ALA A 238 -2.29 1.19 20.47
N GLU A 239 -1.49 0.17 20.14
CA GLU A 239 -0.53 -0.46 21.04
C GLU A 239 0.46 0.54 21.64
N VAL A 240 1.06 1.38 20.78
CA VAL A 240 2.02 2.40 21.24
C VAL A 240 1.33 3.47 22.08
N LEU A 241 0.11 3.87 21.71
CA LEU A 241 -0.68 4.83 22.48
C LEU A 241 -1.14 4.27 23.83
N ALA A 242 -1.42 2.98 23.95
CA ALA A 242 -1.72 2.32 25.22
C ALA A 242 -0.55 2.45 26.20
N ILE A 243 0.68 2.23 25.73
CA ILE A 243 1.91 2.45 26.51
C ILE A 243 2.05 3.93 26.88
N CYS A 244 1.80 4.85 25.93
CA CYS A 244 1.86 6.28 26.20
C CYS A 244 0.88 6.70 27.31
N GLN A 245 -0.35 6.19 27.28
CA GLN A 245 -1.39 6.52 28.23
C GLN A 245 -1.13 5.89 29.60
N ALA A 246 -0.62 4.66 29.63
CA ALA A 246 -0.16 4.00 30.85
C ALA A 246 0.93 4.81 31.56
N LEU A 247 1.89 5.34 30.81
CA LEU A 247 2.92 6.22 31.36
C LEU A 247 2.35 7.49 31.98
N ASP A 248 1.21 7.98 31.49
CA ASP A 248 0.56 9.18 32.01
C ASP A 248 -0.28 8.90 33.27
N GLU A 249 -1.12 7.87 33.26
CA GLU A 249 -2.18 7.67 34.27
C GLU A 249 -1.88 6.61 35.34
N LEU A 250 -1.13 5.58 34.99
CA LEU A 250 -0.95 4.40 35.87
C LEU A 250 0.36 4.44 36.65
N VAL A 251 1.24 5.40 36.35
CA VAL A 251 2.57 5.47 36.93
C VAL A 251 2.56 6.07 38.33
N ILE A 252 3.23 5.38 39.26
CA ILE A 252 3.47 5.84 40.64
C ILE A 252 4.81 6.59 40.73
N PRO A 253 4.91 7.69 41.50
CA PRO A 253 6.13 8.49 41.67
C PRO A 253 7.40 7.74 42.09
N GLU A 254 7.30 6.77 42.98
CA GLU A 254 8.46 6.28 43.76
C GLU A 254 8.98 4.90 43.33
N THR A 255 8.33 4.24 42.35
CA THR A 255 8.66 2.86 41.97
C THR A 255 9.19 2.76 40.55
N ASP A 256 10.14 1.84 40.36
CA ASP A 256 10.56 1.40 39.04
C ASP A 256 9.39 0.69 38.33
N ILE A 257 9.30 0.81 37.01
CA ILE A 257 8.10 0.46 36.25
C ILE A 257 8.45 -0.65 35.25
N LEU A 258 7.64 -1.70 35.23
CA LEU A 258 7.68 -2.74 34.22
C LEU A 258 6.39 -2.68 33.39
N ILE A 259 6.51 -2.34 32.10
CA ILE A 259 5.38 -2.33 31.18
C ILE A 259 5.37 -3.63 30.37
N LEU A 260 4.27 -4.36 30.44
CA LEU A 260 3.98 -5.56 29.66
C LEU A 260 3.16 -5.17 28.43
N SER A 261 3.60 -5.59 27.25
CA SER A 261 2.86 -5.44 26.00
C SER A 261 3.13 -6.64 25.10
N ASP A 262 2.11 -7.13 24.40
CA ASP A 262 2.27 -8.21 23.43
C ASP A 262 2.61 -7.73 22.01
N SER A 263 2.71 -6.42 21.82
CA SER A 263 3.07 -5.79 20.56
C SER A 263 4.57 -5.81 20.30
N PHE A 264 5.05 -6.95 19.78
CA PHE A 264 6.45 -7.08 19.33
C PHE A 264 6.87 -5.96 18.36
N PRO A 265 6.04 -5.55 17.37
CA PRO A 265 6.43 -4.47 16.45
C PRO A 265 6.59 -3.12 17.15
N ALA A 266 5.75 -2.80 18.15
CA ALA A 266 5.86 -1.54 18.91
C ALA A 266 7.17 -1.48 19.68
N LEU A 267 7.47 -2.53 20.46
CA LEU A 267 8.68 -2.61 21.27
C LEU A 267 9.95 -2.68 20.41
N SER A 268 9.93 -3.45 19.32
CA SER A 268 11.03 -3.52 18.36
C SER A 268 11.28 -2.19 17.66
N SER A 269 10.23 -1.42 17.36
CA SER A 269 10.37 -0.09 16.74
C SER A 269 10.97 0.94 17.72
N LEU A 270 10.60 0.87 18.99
CA LEU A 270 11.18 1.71 20.04
C LEU A 270 12.65 1.36 20.29
N LYS A 271 12.99 0.06 20.32
CA LYS A 271 14.37 -0.43 20.51
C LYS A 271 15.31 0.00 19.37
N ASN A 272 14.77 0.10 18.16
CA ASN A 272 15.51 0.54 16.97
C ASN A 272 15.06 1.93 16.50
N ILE A 273 14.82 2.85 17.44
CA ILE A 273 14.33 4.19 17.12
C ILE A 273 15.37 5.01 16.37
N PHE A 274 14.90 5.79 15.39
CA PHE A 274 15.67 6.75 14.62
C PHE A 274 14.75 7.92 14.21
N PHE A 275 15.33 9.01 13.73
CA PHE A 275 14.61 10.25 13.41
C PHE A 275 13.31 10.06 12.59
N HIS A 276 13.33 9.22 11.55
CA HIS A 276 12.15 8.99 10.70
C HIS A 276 11.22 7.87 11.19
N SER A 277 11.40 7.38 12.42
CA SER A 277 10.45 6.46 13.06
C SER A 277 9.04 7.09 13.13
N PRO A 278 7.97 6.28 13.20
CA PRO A 278 6.60 6.77 13.32
C PRO A 278 6.46 7.79 14.47
N LYS A 279 5.66 8.84 14.28
CA LYS A 279 5.58 9.96 15.26
C LYS A 279 5.06 9.47 16.62
N VAL A 280 4.22 8.44 16.61
CA VAL A 280 3.74 7.78 17.83
C VAL A 280 4.88 7.11 18.62
N ILE A 281 5.88 6.53 17.96
CA ILE A 281 7.09 5.96 18.60
C ILE A 281 7.98 7.07 19.16
N GLN A 282 8.15 8.17 18.41
CA GLN A 282 8.89 9.35 18.87
C GLN A 282 8.23 9.99 20.11
N ARG A 283 6.89 10.04 20.14
CA ARG A 283 6.10 10.47 21.29
C ARG A 283 6.32 9.56 22.49
N LEU A 284 6.29 8.24 22.30
CA LEU A 284 6.55 7.27 23.35
C LEU A 284 7.96 7.45 23.94
N ALA A 285 8.98 7.57 23.10
CA ALA A 285 10.36 7.78 23.55
C ALA A 285 10.51 9.07 24.37
N THR A 286 9.84 10.15 23.96
CA THR A 286 9.80 11.41 24.70
C THR A 286 9.17 11.23 26.08
N LYS A 287 8.03 10.52 26.18
CA LYS A 287 7.38 10.24 27.46
C LYS A 287 8.29 9.43 28.38
N ILE A 288 8.95 8.39 27.86
CA ILE A 288 9.88 7.56 28.63
C ILE A 288 11.04 8.42 29.16
N HIS A 289 11.62 9.28 28.33
CA HIS A 289 12.71 10.15 28.75
C HIS A 289 12.29 11.16 29.82
N ILE A 290 11.13 11.81 29.68
CA ILE A 290 10.58 12.72 30.71
C ILE A 290 10.47 11.99 32.05
N ARG A 291 9.99 10.74 32.05
CA ARG A 291 9.86 9.94 33.26
C ARG A 291 11.20 9.46 33.83
N LYS A 292 12.19 9.18 32.98
CA LYS A 292 13.57 8.89 33.42
C LYS A 292 14.20 10.07 34.16
N ASN A 293 13.95 11.30 33.72
CA ASN A 293 14.42 12.51 34.41
C ASN A 293 13.79 12.71 35.80
N LEU A 294 12.73 11.95 36.14
CA LEU A 294 12.13 11.88 37.47
C LEU A 294 12.70 10.71 38.31
N ASN A 295 13.91 10.24 38.00
CA ASN A 295 14.61 9.13 38.65
C ASN A 295 13.86 7.78 38.64
N LYS A 296 13.06 7.51 37.60
CA LYS A 296 12.36 6.22 37.45
C LYS A 296 13.04 5.33 36.42
N LYS A 297 13.33 4.08 36.76
CA LYS A 297 13.71 3.08 35.75
C LYS A 297 12.43 2.55 35.11
N ILE A 298 12.43 2.54 33.78
CA ILE A 298 11.36 1.97 32.98
C ILE A 298 11.96 0.82 32.18
N ALA A 299 11.36 -0.35 32.33
CA ALA A 299 11.61 -1.52 31.50
C ALA A 299 10.34 -1.87 30.73
N LEU A 300 10.51 -2.31 29.48
CA LEU A 300 9.42 -2.87 28.68
C LEU A 300 9.70 -4.34 28.42
N LEU A 301 8.72 -5.17 28.71
CA LEU A 301 8.80 -6.62 28.57
C LEU A 301 7.74 -7.08 27.56
N TRP A 302 8.22 -7.68 26.48
CA TRP A 302 7.34 -8.30 25.53
C TRP A 302 6.75 -9.59 26.11
N VAL A 303 5.44 -9.77 26.02
CA VAL A 303 4.74 -10.99 26.44
C VAL A 303 4.01 -11.61 25.25
N PRO A 304 3.97 -12.94 25.11
CA PRO A 304 3.21 -13.55 24.03
C PRO A 304 1.70 -13.39 24.28
N GLY A 305 0.98 -12.77 23.33
CA GLY A 305 -0.47 -12.62 23.40
C GLY A 305 -1.21 -13.95 23.38
N HIS A 306 -2.40 -13.99 24.01
CA HIS A 306 -3.26 -15.19 24.12
C HIS A 306 -2.56 -16.44 24.66
N SER A 307 -1.61 -16.25 25.57
CA SER A 307 -0.73 -17.30 26.09
C SER A 307 -0.93 -17.58 27.57
N GLY A 308 -2.02 -17.07 28.17
CA GLY A 308 -2.37 -17.37 29.56
C GLY A 308 -1.62 -16.53 30.60
N VAL A 309 -0.98 -15.44 30.17
CA VAL A 309 -0.38 -14.44 31.08
C VAL A 309 -1.48 -13.51 31.57
N SER A 310 -1.92 -13.69 32.83
CA SER A 310 -3.11 -13.03 33.39
C SER A 310 -3.12 -11.51 33.24
N TRP A 311 -1.96 -10.85 33.37
CA TRP A 311 -1.81 -9.41 33.18
C TRP A 311 -2.14 -8.98 31.74
N ASN A 312 -1.63 -9.70 30.74
CA ASN A 312 -1.88 -9.40 29.33
C ASN A 312 -3.33 -9.67 28.95
N GLU A 313 -3.87 -10.85 29.33
CA GLU A 313 -5.26 -11.20 29.05
C GLU A 313 -6.24 -10.19 29.69
N LYS A 314 -5.87 -9.61 30.84
CA LYS A 314 -6.68 -8.58 31.48
C LYS A 314 -6.68 -7.28 30.68
N ALA A 315 -5.52 -6.81 30.21
CA ALA A 315 -5.43 -5.62 29.37
C ALA A 315 -6.20 -5.80 28.04
N ASP A 316 -6.04 -6.96 27.39
CA ASP A 316 -6.78 -7.33 26.17
C ASP A 316 -8.29 -7.38 26.39
N SER A 317 -8.73 -7.99 27.49
CA SER A 317 -10.14 -8.01 27.85
C SER A 317 -10.70 -6.59 28.09
N ILE A 318 -9.93 -5.68 28.68
CA ILE A 318 -10.37 -4.30 28.92
C ILE A 318 -10.44 -3.53 27.59
N ALA A 319 -9.45 -3.69 26.71
CA ALA A 319 -9.45 -3.04 25.40
C ALA A 319 -10.68 -3.43 24.55
N LYS A 320 -11.12 -4.69 24.68
CA LYS A 320 -12.32 -5.23 24.01
C LYS A 320 -13.65 -4.81 24.63
N GLN A 321 -13.68 -4.31 25.87
CA GLN A 321 -14.90 -3.85 26.55
C GLN A 321 -15.34 -2.44 26.14
N VAL A 322 -14.67 -1.84 25.15
CA VAL A 322 -14.98 -0.49 24.67
C VAL A 322 -16.41 -0.37 24.15
N SER A 323 -17.06 0.75 24.45
CA SER A 323 -18.41 1.10 23.99
C SER A 323 -18.44 2.51 23.41
N ASP A 324 -19.54 2.92 22.77
CA ASP A 324 -19.69 4.28 22.24
C ASP A 324 -19.69 5.36 23.34
N PHE A 325 -19.90 4.99 24.60
CA PHE A 325 -19.84 5.90 25.75
C PHE A 325 -18.47 5.94 26.44
N SER A 326 -17.53 5.10 26.01
CA SER A 326 -16.18 5.11 26.56
C SER A 326 -15.49 6.44 26.22
N PRO A 327 -14.64 6.97 27.13
CA PRO A 327 -13.97 8.25 26.88
C PRO A 327 -13.10 8.20 25.62
N TYR A 328 -12.96 9.34 24.93
CA TYR A 328 -12.34 9.41 23.61
C TYR A 328 -11.07 10.27 23.63
N ILE A 329 -10.01 9.79 22.97
CA ILE A 329 -8.77 10.54 22.73
C ILE A 329 -8.66 10.81 21.23
N ASP A 330 -8.57 12.09 20.88
CA ASP A 330 -8.58 12.55 19.50
C ASP A 330 -7.28 12.28 18.71
N TRP A 331 -6.28 11.62 19.28
CA TRP A 331 -4.98 11.46 18.63
C TRP A 331 -5.01 10.51 17.42
N ILE A 332 -4.40 10.95 16.33
CA ILE A 332 -4.28 10.19 15.08
C ILE A 332 -2.83 10.21 14.58
N ALA A 333 -2.27 9.04 14.27
CA ALA A 333 -0.98 8.98 13.60
C ALA A 333 -1.10 9.47 12.15
N SER A 334 -0.21 10.39 11.76
CA SER A 334 -0.18 10.92 10.40
C SER A 334 -0.01 9.80 9.37
N GLU A 335 0.86 8.83 9.65
CA GLU A 335 1.15 7.66 8.85
C GLU A 335 -0.10 6.82 8.55
N ASP A 336 -1.02 6.71 9.51
CA ASP A 336 -2.26 5.95 9.36
C ASP A 336 -3.24 6.69 8.45
N ILE A 337 -3.32 8.03 8.55
CA ILE A 337 -4.10 8.84 7.60
C ILE A 337 -3.55 8.68 6.19
N LEU A 338 -2.23 8.75 6.01
CA LEU A 338 -1.59 8.60 4.69
C LEU A 338 -1.85 7.23 4.08
N SER A 339 -1.77 6.17 4.90
CA SER A 339 -2.09 4.81 4.51
C SER A 339 -3.55 4.67 4.06
N HIS A 340 -4.48 5.23 4.84
CA HIS A 340 -5.90 5.25 4.50
C HIS A 340 -6.18 5.97 3.18
N LEU A 341 -5.63 7.18 2.99
CA LEU A 341 -5.80 7.95 1.76
C LEU A 341 -5.25 7.21 0.54
N LYS A 342 -4.12 6.51 0.69
CA LYS A 342 -3.56 5.66 -0.39
C LYS A 342 -4.52 4.53 -0.73
N LYS A 343 -5.04 3.81 0.28
CA LYS A 343 -6.03 2.75 0.08
C LYS A 343 -7.29 3.26 -0.62
N GLN A 344 -7.81 4.41 -0.22
CA GLN A 344 -8.98 5.04 -0.82
C GLN A 344 -8.75 5.39 -2.30
N SER A 345 -7.56 5.90 -2.66
CA SER A 345 -7.25 6.21 -4.05
C SER A 345 -7.18 4.97 -4.96
N PHE A 346 -6.65 3.86 -4.45
CA PHE A 346 -6.71 2.58 -5.14
C PHE A 346 -8.13 2.05 -5.28
N GLN A 347 -8.95 2.16 -4.24
CA GLN A 347 -10.37 1.77 -4.27
C GLN A 347 -11.15 2.52 -5.35
N ILE A 348 -10.92 3.83 -5.51
CA ILE A 348 -11.53 4.61 -6.60
C ILE A 348 -11.17 4.03 -7.97
N THR A 349 -9.92 3.60 -8.15
CA THR A 349 -9.50 2.99 -9.42
C THR A 349 -10.19 1.64 -9.65
N GLU A 350 -10.30 0.83 -8.59
CA GLU A 350 -11.00 -0.46 -8.61
C GLU A 350 -12.49 -0.28 -8.93
N GLU A 351 -13.17 0.67 -8.28
CA GLU A 351 -14.56 0.99 -8.55
C GLU A 351 -14.78 1.47 -9.99
N ASN A 352 -13.88 2.29 -10.52
CA ASN A 352 -13.96 2.74 -11.91
C ASN A 352 -13.83 1.56 -12.89
N TYR A 353 -13.01 0.57 -12.56
CA TYR A 353 -12.94 -0.67 -13.32
C TYR A 353 -14.24 -1.49 -13.19
N HIS A 354 -14.75 -1.69 -11.98
CA HIS A 354 -15.99 -2.43 -11.73
C HIS A 354 -17.22 -1.83 -12.41
N LYS A 355 -17.33 -0.49 -12.44
CA LYS A 355 -18.41 0.25 -13.12
C LYS A 355 -18.27 0.25 -14.65
N SER A 356 -17.12 -0.17 -15.19
CA SER A 356 -16.88 -0.18 -16.63
C SER A 356 -17.44 -1.43 -17.29
N LYS A 357 -17.72 -1.34 -18.60
CA LYS A 357 -18.08 -2.50 -19.44
C LYS A 357 -17.03 -3.62 -19.45
N TYR A 358 -15.80 -3.34 -19.03
CA TYR A 358 -14.69 -4.29 -19.05
C TYR A 358 -14.72 -5.28 -17.89
N GLN A 359 -15.41 -4.96 -16.78
CA GLN A 359 -15.60 -5.88 -15.66
C GLN A 359 -16.27 -7.19 -16.09
N LEU A 360 -17.34 -7.09 -16.90
CA LEU A 360 -18.05 -8.27 -17.42
C LEU A 360 -17.19 -9.09 -18.40
N LEU A 361 -16.25 -8.44 -19.09
CA LEU A 361 -15.43 -9.06 -20.12
C LEU A 361 -14.20 -9.78 -19.57
N ILE A 362 -13.57 -9.24 -18.52
CA ILE A 362 -12.29 -9.71 -17.98
C ILE A 362 -12.47 -10.32 -16.59
N GLY A 363 -13.40 -9.83 -15.78
CA GLY A 363 -13.61 -10.28 -14.40
C GLY A 363 -12.62 -9.68 -13.41
N ASN A 364 -12.51 -10.31 -12.24
CA ASN A 364 -11.58 -9.89 -11.20
C ASN A 364 -10.22 -10.56 -11.43
N THR A 365 -9.18 -9.76 -11.64
CA THR A 365 -7.82 -10.25 -11.77
C THR A 365 -6.87 -9.52 -10.84
N PRO A 366 -5.86 -10.20 -10.28
CA PRO A 366 -4.75 -9.52 -9.62
C PRO A 366 -4.01 -8.64 -10.62
N ASP A 367 -3.33 -7.61 -10.09
CA ASP A 367 -2.44 -6.78 -10.88
C ASP A 367 -1.19 -7.57 -11.32
N ILE A 368 -0.51 -7.06 -12.33
CA ILE A 368 0.65 -7.72 -12.93
C ILE A 368 1.85 -7.73 -11.97
N LEU A 369 1.98 -6.79 -11.03
CA LEU A 369 3.06 -6.86 -10.04
C LEU A 369 2.85 -8.05 -9.11
N THR A 370 1.61 -8.33 -8.71
CA THR A 370 1.26 -9.53 -7.94
C THR A 370 1.54 -10.80 -8.74
N ILE A 371 1.13 -10.85 -10.02
CA ILE A 371 1.37 -12.00 -10.91
C ILE A 371 2.87 -12.21 -11.18
N SER A 372 3.64 -11.13 -11.31
CA SER A 372 5.08 -11.19 -11.65
C SER A 372 5.93 -11.89 -10.58
N LYS A 373 5.42 -12.00 -9.35
CA LYS A 373 6.05 -12.79 -8.28
C LYS A 373 6.00 -14.30 -8.57
N TRP A 374 5.12 -14.73 -9.45
CA TRP A 374 4.91 -16.13 -9.83
C TRP A 374 5.59 -16.49 -11.15
N THR A 375 5.74 -15.52 -12.04
CA THR A 375 6.44 -15.67 -13.32
C THR A 375 7.95 -15.57 -13.13
N GLY A 376 8.70 -16.12 -14.09
CA GLY A 376 10.16 -16.13 -14.03
C GLY A 376 10.82 -15.04 -14.89
N ASN A 377 10.07 -14.37 -15.77
CA ASN A 377 10.62 -13.37 -16.70
C ASN A 377 9.55 -12.42 -17.28
N ARG A 378 10.05 -11.30 -17.81
CA ARG A 378 9.25 -10.22 -18.43
C ARG A 378 8.47 -10.65 -19.68
N VAL A 379 8.92 -11.67 -20.41
CA VAL A 379 8.22 -12.14 -21.61
C VAL A 379 6.89 -12.78 -21.20
N GLN A 380 6.90 -13.60 -20.16
CA GLN A 380 5.71 -14.19 -19.57
C GLN A 380 4.76 -13.13 -19.01
N ASP A 381 5.28 -12.11 -18.31
CA ASP A 381 4.45 -11.02 -17.76
C ASP A 381 3.66 -10.30 -18.85
N ARG A 382 4.32 -9.96 -19.96
CA ARG A 382 3.69 -9.29 -21.10
C ARG A 382 2.67 -10.18 -21.78
N LEU A 383 2.97 -11.47 -21.91
CA LEU A 383 2.04 -12.43 -22.48
C LEU A 383 0.78 -12.52 -21.61
N ILE A 384 0.93 -12.70 -20.30
CA ILE A 384 -0.18 -12.76 -19.35
C ILE A 384 -0.98 -11.47 -19.32
N ALA A 385 -0.31 -10.31 -19.30
CA ALA A 385 -0.97 -9.01 -19.36
C ALA A 385 -1.87 -8.90 -20.61
N ARG A 386 -1.37 -9.32 -21.78
CA ARG A 386 -2.13 -9.32 -23.04
C ARG A 386 -3.26 -10.34 -23.06
N ILE A 387 -3.10 -11.49 -22.40
CA ILE A 387 -4.17 -12.48 -22.23
C ILE A 387 -5.28 -11.84 -21.41
N ILE A 388 -4.97 -11.36 -20.21
CA ILE A 388 -5.97 -10.75 -19.31
C ILE A 388 -6.69 -9.57 -19.98
N SER A 389 -5.96 -8.66 -20.64
CA SER A 389 -6.57 -7.53 -21.36
C SER A 389 -7.27 -7.92 -22.66
N LYS A 390 -7.23 -9.19 -23.07
CA LYS A 390 -7.69 -9.69 -24.37
C LYS A 390 -7.08 -8.96 -25.57
N THR A 391 -5.83 -8.52 -25.44
CA THR A 391 -5.09 -7.80 -26.49
C THR A 391 -3.95 -8.60 -27.10
N ILE A 392 -4.00 -9.93 -27.03
CA ILE A 392 -3.13 -10.77 -27.84
C ILE A 392 -3.43 -10.54 -29.32
N THR A 393 -2.37 -10.35 -30.09
CA THR A 393 -2.43 -10.18 -31.53
C THR A 393 -2.98 -11.45 -32.17
N THR A 394 -4.19 -11.36 -32.71
CA THR A 394 -4.89 -12.44 -33.40
C THR A 394 -5.54 -11.87 -34.66
N PRO A 395 -5.79 -12.66 -35.72
CA PRO A 395 -6.46 -12.17 -36.94
C PRO A 395 -7.79 -11.48 -36.63
N GLY A 396 -8.60 -12.04 -35.73
CA GLY A 396 -9.87 -11.44 -35.31
C GLY A 396 -9.70 -10.11 -34.58
N LEU A 397 -8.67 -9.96 -33.74
CA LEU A 397 -8.38 -8.65 -33.11
C LEU A 397 -7.85 -7.63 -34.14
N LEU A 398 -6.93 -8.03 -35.01
CA LEU A 398 -6.31 -7.14 -36.00
C LEU A 398 -7.29 -6.66 -37.06
N SER A 399 -8.22 -7.53 -37.48
CA SER A 399 -9.25 -7.18 -38.46
C SER A 399 -10.19 -6.08 -37.94
N ARG A 400 -10.49 -6.02 -36.63
CA ARG A 400 -11.25 -4.92 -36.02
C ARG A 400 -10.60 -3.55 -36.18
N PHE A 401 -9.29 -3.52 -36.42
CA PHE A 401 -8.51 -2.30 -36.65
C PHE A 401 -8.07 -2.15 -38.11
N ASN A 402 -8.63 -2.93 -39.04
CA ASN A 402 -8.25 -2.95 -40.46
C ASN A 402 -6.76 -3.27 -40.70
N LEU A 403 -6.14 -4.04 -39.79
CA LEU A 403 -4.73 -4.45 -39.90
C LEU A 403 -4.58 -5.88 -40.45
N HIS A 404 -5.68 -6.62 -40.62
CA HIS A 404 -5.68 -7.95 -41.22
C HIS A 404 -6.98 -8.13 -42.04
N PRO A 405 -6.91 -8.67 -43.27
CA PRO A 405 -8.06 -8.75 -44.16
C PRO A 405 -9.12 -9.75 -43.70
N ASP A 406 -8.72 -10.82 -43.02
CA ASP A 406 -9.61 -11.89 -42.59
C ASP A 406 -9.67 -12.01 -41.06
N SER A 407 -10.88 -12.02 -40.49
CA SER A 407 -11.09 -12.15 -39.05
C SER A 407 -11.27 -13.60 -38.58
N LEU A 408 -11.40 -14.55 -39.51
CA LEU A 408 -11.90 -15.89 -39.22
C LEU A 408 -10.78 -16.91 -39.00
N CYS A 409 -11.12 -17.98 -38.29
CA CYS A 409 -10.26 -19.13 -38.09
C CYS A 409 -10.34 -20.05 -39.31
N ARG A 410 -9.19 -20.40 -39.89
CA ARG A 410 -9.10 -21.26 -41.09
C ARG A 410 -9.66 -22.68 -40.90
N VAL A 411 -9.80 -23.14 -39.65
CA VAL A 411 -10.26 -24.50 -39.34
C VAL A 411 -11.76 -24.57 -39.13
N CYS A 412 -12.33 -23.63 -38.39
CA CYS A 412 -13.73 -23.70 -37.95
C CYS A 412 -14.55 -22.44 -38.26
N ASN A 413 -14.00 -21.50 -39.04
CA ASN A 413 -14.68 -20.33 -39.58
C ASN A 413 -15.35 -19.38 -38.55
N GLU A 414 -14.95 -19.45 -37.28
CA GLU A 414 -15.36 -18.50 -36.23
C GLU A 414 -14.38 -17.33 -36.14
N ILE A 415 -14.80 -16.21 -35.51
CA ILE A 415 -13.92 -15.07 -35.23
C ILE A 415 -12.70 -15.54 -34.43
N ASN A 416 -11.52 -15.32 -35.00
CA ASN A 416 -10.24 -15.77 -34.46
C ASN A 416 -9.72 -14.77 -33.41
N ASP A 417 -10.37 -14.72 -32.26
CA ASP A 417 -9.92 -13.97 -31.09
C ASP A 417 -9.33 -14.88 -30.01
N ILE A 418 -8.71 -14.29 -28.98
CA ILE A 418 -8.09 -15.06 -27.89
C ILE A 418 -9.09 -15.93 -27.13
N SER A 419 -10.37 -15.52 -27.04
CA SER A 419 -11.39 -16.30 -26.35
C SER A 419 -11.76 -17.53 -27.18
N HIS A 420 -11.88 -17.39 -28.50
CA HIS A 420 -12.03 -18.48 -29.43
C HIS A 420 -10.86 -19.46 -29.34
N ILE A 421 -9.61 -18.98 -29.43
CA ILE A 421 -8.40 -19.81 -29.37
C ILE A 421 -8.37 -20.65 -28.07
N LEU A 422 -8.55 -20.00 -26.92
CA LEU A 422 -8.40 -20.64 -25.61
C LEU A 422 -9.60 -21.49 -25.18
N LEU A 423 -10.81 -21.26 -25.72
CA LEU A 423 -12.02 -21.92 -25.22
C LEU A 423 -12.73 -22.81 -26.25
N ARG A 424 -12.69 -22.48 -27.55
CA ARG A 424 -13.63 -23.05 -28.55
C ARG A 424 -12.96 -23.70 -29.77
N CYS A 425 -11.88 -23.12 -30.27
CA CYS A 425 -11.26 -23.50 -31.56
C CYS A 425 -11.01 -25.00 -31.71
N GLN A 426 -11.55 -25.65 -32.74
CA GLN A 426 -11.42 -27.11 -32.91
C GLN A 426 -9.95 -27.56 -33.01
N LYS A 427 -9.08 -26.72 -33.59
CA LYS A 427 -7.64 -26.97 -33.71
C LYS A 427 -6.95 -27.30 -32.38
N TYR A 428 -7.39 -26.69 -31.26
CA TYR A 428 -6.73 -26.83 -29.96
C TYR A 428 -7.51 -27.69 -28.97
N ALA A 429 -8.48 -28.49 -29.44
CA ALA A 429 -9.35 -29.28 -28.56
C ALA A 429 -8.56 -30.22 -27.62
N SER A 430 -7.58 -30.96 -28.15
CA SER A 430 -6.73 -31.89 -27.37
C SER A 430 -5.87 -31.18 -26.31
N VAL A 431 -5.27 -30.04 -26.69
CA VAL A 431 -4.47 -29.20 -25.79
C VAL A 431 -5.32 -28.71 -24.63
N ARG A 432 -6.54 -28.24 -24.92
CA ARG A 432 -7.41 -27.75 -23.86
C ARG A 432 -7.86 -28.87 -22.92
N VAL A 433 -8.21 -30.08 -23.40
CA VAL A 433 -8.55 -31.25 -22.54
C VAL A 433 -7.46 -31.50 -21.50
N THR A 434 -6.21 -31.40 -21.93
CA THR A 434 -5.05 -31.53 -21.03
C THR A 434 -4.98 -30.36 -20.04
N LEU A 435 -5.21 -29.13 -20.50
CA LEU A 435 -5.21 -27.94 -19.64
C LEU A 435 -6.29 -27.98 -18.55
N TRP A 436 -7.54 -28.30 -18.91
CA TRP A 436 -8.65 -28.37 -17.95
C TRP A 436 -8.40 -29.43 -16.88
N ARG A 437 -7.87 -30.59 -17.26
CA ARG A 437 -7.48 -31.64 -16.31
C ARG A 437 -6.41 -31.14 -15.34
N LYS A 438 -5.35 -30.48 -15.83
CA LYS A 438 -4.27 -29.97 -14.97
C LYS A 438 -4.68 -28.80 -14.08
N LEU A 439 -5.68 -28.02 -14.50
CA LEU A 439 -6.23 -26.89 -13.72
C LEU A 439 -7.45 -27.29 -12.86
N ASN A 440 -7.81 -28.58 -12.84
CA ASN A 440 -8.99 -29.12 -12.13
C ASN A 440 -10.29 -28.39 -12.49
N ILE A 441 -10.49 -28.07 -13.77
CA ILE A 441 -11.69 -27.39 -14.25
C ILE A 441 -12.73 -28.44 -14.63
N VAL A 442 -13.86 -28.46 -13.91
CA VAL A 442 -14.99 -29.37 -14.11
C VAL A 442 -16.20 -28.53 -14.54
N SER A 443 -16.24 -28.07 -15.79
CA SER A 443 -17.41 -27.35 -16.31
C SER A 443 -17.58 -27.58 -17.81
N ALA A 444 -18.83 -27.77 -18.23
CA ALA A 444 -19.20 -27.94 -19.64
C ALA A 444 -19.19 -26.61 -20.42
N ASN A 445 -19.41 -25.47 -19.76
CA ASN A 445 -19.48 -24.14 -20.37
C ASN A 445 -18.51 -23.17 -19.69
N ILE A 446 -17.24 -23.24 -20.09
CA ILE A 446 -16.16 -22.44 -19.48
C ILE A 446 -16.14 -21.06 -20.13
N THR A 447 -16.35 -20.03 -19.32
CA THR A 447 -16.17 -18.64 -19.72
C THR A 447 -14.71 -18.20 -19.54
N TYR A 448 -14.34 -17.10 -20.18
CA TYR A 448 -12.99 -16.55 -20.07
C TYR A 448 -12.61 -16.19 -18.63
N ASN A 449 -13.54 -15.60 -17.88
CA ASN A 449 -13.35 -15.25 -16.47
C ASN A 449 -13.13 -16.51 -15.61
N VAL A 450 -13.92 -17.57 -15.83
CA VAL A 450 -13.74 -18.86 -15.12
C VAL A 450 -12.37 -19.47 -15.43
N LEU A 451 -11.90 -19.40 -16.68
CA LEU A 451 -10.55 -19.85 -17.00
C LEU A 451 -9.50 -19.04 -16.22
N LEU A 452 -9.58 -17.70 -16.24
CA LEU A 452 -8.62 -16.85 -15.55
C LEU A 452 -8.66 -17.04 -14.02
N SER A 453 -9.83 -17.24 -13.42
CA SER A 453 -9.95 -17.46 -11.97
C SER A 453 -9.22 -18.72 -11.54
N HIS A 454 -9.26 -19.80 -12.33
CA HIS A 454 -8.50 -21.03 -12.08
C HIS A 454 -7.00 -20.89 -12.38
N VAL A 455 -6.63 -20.14 -13.42
CA VAL A 455 -5.22 -19.90 -13.78
C VAL A 455 -4.51 -19.05 -12.73
N LEU A 456 -5.19 -18.05 -12.17
CA LEU A 456 -4.60 -17.05 -11.28
C LEU A 456 -4.77 -17.37 -9.78
N VAL A 457 -5.15 -18.59 -9.42
CA VAL A 457 -5.28 -19.03 -8.01
C VAL A 457 -3.93 -19.07 -7.30
N ASN A 458 -2.92 -19.65 -7.96
CA ASN A 458 -1.61 -19.89 -7.36
C ASN A 458 -0.52 -19.98 -8.44
N LYS A 459 0.74 -19.95 -7.98
CA LYS A 459 1.92 -20.04 -8.84
C LYS A 459 1.93 -21.30 -9.72
N ASN A 460 1.55 -22.45 -9.19
CA ASN A 460 1.60 -23.72 -9.93
C ASN A 460 0.63 -23.73 -11.11
N HIS A 461 -0.61 -23.28 -10.89
CA HIS A 461 -1.63 -23.17 -11.94
C HIS A 461 -1.21 -22.21 -13.04
N LEU A 462 -0.65 -21.05 -12.67
CA LEU A 462 -0.13 -20.10 -13.65
C LEU A 462 1.00 -20.70 -14.49
N LEU A 463 1.93 -21.43 -13.86
CA LEU A 463 3.04 -22.08 -14.57
C LEU A 463 2.54 -23.16 -15.54
N ILE A 464 1.57 -23.98 -15.12
CA ILE A 464 0.91 -24.97 -15.98
C ILE A 464 0.28 -24.29 -17.19
N PHE A 465 -0.44 -23.18 -16.97
CA PHE A 465 -1.07 -22.42 -18.04
C PHE A 465 -0.02 -21.87 -19.01
N VAL A 466 1.00 -21.19 -18.52
CA VAL A 466 2.09 -20.61 -19.33
C VAL A 466 2.83 -21.69 -20.14
N GLN A 467 3.11 -22.85 -19.55
CA GLN A 467 3.73 -23.97 -20.27
C GLN A 467 2.83 -24.49 -21.39
N THR A 468 1.52 -24.51 -21.17
CA THR A 468 0.54 -25.00 -22.15
C THR A 468 0.30 -23.99 -23.28
N LEU A 469 0.49 -22.68 -23.04
CA LEU A 469 0.36 -21.64 -24.06
C LEU A 469 1.23 -21.87 -25.30
N LYS A 470 2.38 -22.55 -25.16
CA LYS A 470 3.29 -22.88 -26.28
C LYS A 470 2.64 -23.77 -27.36
N TYR A 471 1.58 -24.49 -27.02
CA TYR A 471 0.83 -25.36 -27.95
C TYR A 471 -0.34 -24.65 -28.60
N PHE A 472 -0.66 -23.42 -28.19
CA PHE A 472 -1.54 -22.53 -28.90
C PHE A 472 -0.67 -21.64 -29.79
N ASP A 473 -1.01 -21.44 -31.07
CA ASP A 473 -0.23 -20.57 -31.97
C ASP A 473 -0.46 -19.07 -31.68
N ILE A 474 -0.26 -18.69 -30.43
CA ILE A 474 -0.44 -17.36 -29.87
C ILE A 474 0.85 -16.53 -30.02
N ASP A 475 2.02 -17.18 -30.04
CA ASP A 475 3.33 -16.53 -30.09
C ASP A 475 3.86 -16.22 -31.51
N GLN A 476 3.23 -16.75 -32.57
CA GLN A 476 3.76 -16.63 -33.94
C GLN A 476 3.49 -15.28 -34.64
N LEU A 477 2.76 -14.34 -34.02
CA LEU A 477 2.42 -13.03 -34.62
C LEU A 477 3.33 -11.88 -34.14
N HIS A 478 4.55 -12.22 -33.71
CA HIS A 478 5.58 -11.28 -33.28
C HIS A 478 6.16 -10.29 -34.34
N PRO A 479 5.95 -10.37 -35.69
CA PRO A 479 6.61 -9.42 -36.60
C PRO A 479 6.05 -8.00 -36.55
N PHE A 480 4.79 -7.80 -36.13
CA PHE A 480 4.16 -6.47 -36.10
C PHE A 480 4.40 -5.71 -34.80
N GLY A 481 4.92 -6.38 -33.77
CA GLY A 481 5.14 -5.82 -32.43
C GLY A 481 6.18 -4.71 -32.35
N ASN A 482 7.00 -4.48 -33.38
CA ASN A 482 7.93 -3.34 -33.41
C ASN A 482 7.44 -2.18 -34.28
N LYS A 483 6.58 -2.44 -35.30
CA LYS A 483 6.07 -1.38 -36.19
C LYS A 483 4.92 -0.58 -35.55
N CYS A 484 4.06 -1.19 -34.74
CA CYS A 484 3.01 -0.46 -34.02
C CYS A 484 3.53 0.36 -32.82
N PHE A 485 4.78 0.15 -32.39
CA PHE A 485 5.38 0.84 -31.24
C PHE A 485 6.33 1.99 -31.65
N GLY A 486 6.70 2.11 -32.94
CA GLY A 486 7.75 3.03 -33.40
C GLY A 486 7.31 4.24 -34.22
N SER A 487 6.16 4.21 -34.91
CA SER A 487 5.88 5.17 -35.99
C SER A 487 4.91 6.32 -35.68
N ILE A 488 4.45 6.49 -34.42
CA ILE A 488 3.56 7.62 -34.04
C ILE A 488 4.25 8.57 -33.03
N VAL A 489 5.58 8.56 -32.95
CA VAL A 489 6.33 9.47 -32.06
C VAL A 489 6.62 10.82 -32.73
N SER A 490 6.18 11.05 -33.97
CA SER A 490 6.49 12.27 -34.75
C SER A 490 5.31 13.22 -35.03
N SER A 491 4.13 13.04 -34.41
CA SER A 491 3.00 13.97 -34.64
C SER A 491 2.26 14.31 -33.33
N PRO A 492 2.60 15.41 -32.64
CA PRO A 492 1.70 15.99 -31.65
C PRO A 492 0.54 16.66 -32.41
N PHE A 493 -0.69 16.59 -31.88
CA PHE A 493 -1.94 17.09 -32.47
C PHE A 493 -2.58 16.24 -33.57
N ARG A 494 -3.23 15.14 -33.17
CA ARG A 494 -4.54 14.80 -33.75
C ARG A 494 -5.55 14.63 -32.62
N SER A 495 -6.65 15.36 -32.74
CA SER A 495 -7.83 15.35 -31.88
C SER A 495 -8.44 13.93 -31.77
N PRO A 496 -9.23 13.66 -30.72
CA PRO A 496 -9.95 12.39 -30.62
C PRO A 496 -10.94 12.31 -31.80
N LEU A 497 -10.65 11.43 -32.75
CA LEU A 497 -11.65 11.00 -33.72
C LEU A 497 -12.70 10.22 -32.91
N ASN A 498 -13.90 10.79 -32.84
CA ASN A 498 -15.10 10.10 -32.41
C ASN A 498 -15.25 8.81 -33.24
N TYR A 499 -15.11 7.66 -32.59
CA TYR A 499 -15.51 6.39 -33.17
C TYR A 499 -16.66 5.84 -32.33
N ARG A 500 -17.86 5.88 -32.95
CA ARG A 500 -19.08 5.22 -32.50
C ARG A 500 -18.88 3.71 -32.42
#